data_AF-X0WVI8-F1
#
_entry.id   AF-X0WVI8-F1
#
_cell.length_a   1.000
_cell.length_b   1.000
_cell.length_c   1.000
_cell.angle_alpha   90.00
_cell.angle_beta   90.00
_cell.angle_gamma   90.00
#
_symmetry.space_group_name_H-M   'P 1'
#
loop_
_entity.id
_entity.type
_entity.pdbx_description
1 polymer ?
#
loop_
_entity_poly.entity_id
_entity_poly.type
_entity_poly.pdbx_seq_one_letter_code
_entity_poly.pdbx_strand_id
1 'polypeptide(L)'
;MRFVAHHLEELFTEYGIKKIDAVIPSHVHDDHTCGIPYLQKHLGVECWTIEQMAPILENPARWSSTPCCYHEPIRIDRRFSDKEEFSWEEYKFRVYHVPGQTEFHSVIVTTIDNTKIAFTGDNIFEYPVATWGSHTEADPIQTQVFRNSFQLSMHKKC
;
A
#
# COMPACT_ATOMS: atom_id res chain seq x y z
N MET A 1 -19.12 -9.42 3.94
CA MET A 1 -18.81 -8.06 3.47
C MET A 1 -17.69 -7.54 4.38
N ARG A 2 -16.47 -7.34 3.86
CA ARG A 2 -15.29 -6.92 4.66
C ARG A 2 -15.07 -5.40 4.66
N PHE A 3 -15.59 -4.72 3.64
CA PHE A 3 -15.55 -3.25 3.52
C PHE A 3 -16.87 -2.62 3.96
N VAL A 4 -16.78 -1.49 4.67
CA VAL A 4 -17.91 -0.61 4.98
C VAL A 4 -17.48 0.83 4.72
N ALA A 5 -18.24 1.56 3.89
CA ALA A 5 -17.96 2.96 3.58
C ALA A 5 -18.47 3.86 4.72
N HIS A 6 -17.57 4.29 5.60
CA HIS A 6 -17.92 5.16 6.74
C HIS A 6 -17.66 6.65 6.47
N HIS A 7 -16.48 7.00 5.96
CA HIS A 7 -16.02 8.39 5.89
C HIS A 7 -15.84 8.94 4.47
N LEU A 8 -16.25 8.18 3.45
CA LEU A 8 -16.10 8.65 2.06
C LEU A 8 -16.95 9.89 1.79
N GLU A 9 -18.20 9.92 2.27
CA GLU A 9 -19.09 11.07 2.09
C GLU A 9 -18.53 12.33 2.79
N GLU A 10 -18.01 12.18 4.01
CA GLU A 10 -17.42 13.25 4.81
C GLU A 10 -16.27 13.96 4.09
N LEU A 11 -15.44 13.23 3.31
CA LEU A 11 -14.39 13.83 2.48
C LEU A 11 -14.95 14.85 1.48
N PHE A 12 -16.10 14.56 0.87
CA PHE A 12 -16.72 15.44 -0.12
C PHE A 12 -17.52 16.57 0.54
N THR A 13 -18.28 16.28 1.60
CA THR A 13 -19.19 17.27 2.21
C THR A 13 -18.48 18.22 3.17
N GLU A 14 -17.58 17.73 4.02
CA GLU A 14 -16.94 18.52 5.08
C GLU A 14 -15.58 19.08 4.65
N TYR A 15 -14.82 18.31 3.86
CA TYR A 15 -13.46 18.67 3.44
C TYR A 15 -13.37 19.20 2.01
N GLY A 16 -14.50 19.26 1.29
CA GLY A 16 -14.57 19.87 -0.05
C GLY A 16 -13.74 19.14 -1.11
N ILE A 17 -13.37 17.87 -0.88
CA ILE A 17 -12.74 17.04 -1.89
C ILE A 17 -13.69 16.96 -3.09
N LYS A 18 -13.17 17.18 -4.30
CA LYS A 18 -13.98 17.17 -5.52
C LYS A 18 -13.95 15.82 -6.22
N LYS A 19 -12.82 15.13 -6.09
CA LYS A 19 -12.54 13.88 -6.78
C LYS A 19 -11.42 13.15 -6.06
N ILE A 20 -11.46 11.82 -6.13
CA ILE A 20 -10.32 10.95 -5.84
C ILE A 20 -9.86 10.43 -7.19
N ASP A 21 -8.67 10.83 -7.66
CA ASP A 21 -8.17 10.38 -8.97
C ASP A 21 -7.70 8.93 -8.92
N ALA A 22 -6.95 8.59 -7.88
CA ALA A 22 -6.35 7.28 -7.72
C ALA A 22 -6.27 6.85 -6.25
N VAL A 23 -6.21 5.53 -6.07
CA VAL A 23 -5.81 4.88 -4.82
C VAL A 23 -4.53 4.09 -5.07
N ILE A 24 -3.58 4.18 -4.14
CA ILE A 24 -2.32 3.45 -4.18
C ILE A 24 -2.23 2.60 -2.91
N PRO A 25 -2.56 1.29 -2.95
CA PRO A 25 -2.45 0.44 -1.78
C PRO A 25 -0.99 0.26 -1.35
N SER A 26 -0.75 0.23 -0.04
CA SER A 26 0.58 0.03 0.54
C SER A 26 1.09 -1.38 0.25
N HIS A 27 0.26 -2.39 0.53
CA HIS A 27 0.55 -3.80 0.31
C HIS A 27 -0.71 -4.64 0.10
N VAL A 28 -0.49 -5.93 -0.17
CA VAL A 28 -1.49 -6.83 -0.75
C VAL A 28 -2.57 -7.34 0.20
N HIS A 29 -2.48 -7.03 1.49
CA HIS A 29 -3.46 -7.52 2.46
C HIS A 29 -4.83 -6.87 2.25
N ASP A 30 -5.87 -7.61 2.60
CA ASP A 30 -7.25 -7.27 2.30
C ASP A 30 -7.81 -6.13 3.15
N ASP A 31 -7.29 -5.90 4.35
CA ASP A 31 -7.55 -4.69 5.13
C ASP A 31 -7.01 -3.41 4.46
N HIS A 32 -6.05 -3.52 3.53
CA HIS A 32 -5.54 -2.39 2.75
C HIS A 32 -6.14 -2.30 1.33
N THR A 33 -6.84 -3.33 0.86
CA THR A 33 -7.27 -3.43 -0.55
C THR A 33 -8.76 -3.69 -0.75
N CYS A 34 -9.50 -4.17 0.26
CA CYS A 34 -10.90 -4.58 0.09
C CYS A 34 -11.87 -3.44 -0.26
N GLY A 35 -11.51 -2.18 0.00
CA GLY A 35 -12.31 -1.01 -0.39
C GLY A 35 -12.15 -0.59 -1.85
N ILE A 36 -11.11 -1.04 -2.54
CA ILE A 36 -10.76 -0.55 -3.87
C ILE A 36 -11.85 -0.87 -4.91
N PRO A 37 -12.43 -2.08 -4.99
CA PRO A 37 -13.52 -2.35 -5.93
C PRO A 37 -14.74 -1.44 -5.73
N TYR A 38 -15.04 -1.05 -4.49
CA TYR A 38 -16.10 -0.08 -4.21
C TYR A 38 -15.75 1.29 -4.81
N LEU A 39 -14.53 1.79 -4.58
CA LEU A 39 -14.06 3.06 -5.15
C LEU A 39 -14.11 3.04 -6.68
N GLN A 40 -13.66 1.94 -7.31
CA GLN A 40 -13.68 1.80 -8.77
C GLN A 40 -15.11 1.81 -9.32
N LYS A 41 -16.03 1.08 -8.66
CA LYS A 41 -17.42 0.93 -9.12
C LYS A 41 -18.24 2.20 -8.93
N HIS A 42 -18.06 2.89 -7.81
CA HIS A 42 -18.95 3.98 -7.39
C HIS A 42 -18.39 5.36 -7.67
N LEU A 43 -17.06 5.52 -7.69
CA LEU A 43 -16.40 6.82 -7.85
C LEU A 43 -15.49 6.88 -9.09
N GLY A 44 -15.33 5.76 -9.81
CA GLY A 44 -14.47 5.71 -11.00
C GLY A 44 -12.98 5.89 -10.70
N VAL A 45 -12.57 5.68 -9.45
CA VAL A 45 -11.19 5.85 -8.98
C VAL A 45 -10.26 4.88 -9.68
N GLU A 46 -9.06 5.33 -10.05
CA GLU A 46 -8.02 4.45 -10.59
C GLU A 46 -7.28 3.70 -9.48
N CYS A 47 -6.82 2.48 -9.74
CA CYS A 47 -5.90 1.80 -8.82
C CYS A 47 -4.50 1.78 -9.42
N TRP A 48 -3.54 2.40 -8.74
CA TRP A 48 -2.14 2.37 -9.14
C TRP A 48 -1.34 1.54 -8.15
N THR A 49 -0.33 0.80 -8.61
CA THR A 49 0.48 -0.02 -7.71
C THR A 49 1.85 -0.36 -8.30
N ILE A 50 2.75 -0.96 -7.53
CA ILE A 50 4.02 -1.47 -8.04
C ILE A 50 3.80 -2.73 -8.91
N GLU A 51 4.65 -2.91 -9.91
CA GLU A 51 4.61 -4.06 -10.84
C GLU A 51 4.56 -5.42 -10.13
N GLN A 52 5.20 -5.54 -8.97
CA GLN A 52 5.29 -6.77 -8.19
C GLN A 52 3.95 -7.13 -7.54
N MET A 53 3.13 -6.13 -7.18
CA MET A 53 1.84 -6.35 -6.52
C MET A 53 0.68 -6.51 -7.51
N ALA A 54 0.76 -5.87 -8.68
CA ALA A 54 -0.32 -5.87 -9.67
C ALA A 54 -0.85 -7.28 -10.02
N PRO A 55 -0.01 -8.30 -10.31
CA PRO A 55 -0.50 -9.64 -10.66
C PRO A 55 -1.34 -10.31 -9.57
N ILE A 56 -1.12 -9.96 -8.30
CA ILE A 56 -1.88 -10.51 -7.17
C ILE A 56 -3.25 -9.87 -7.12
N LEU A 57 -3.32 -8.55 -7.23
CA LEU A 57 -4.57 -7.80 -7.19
C LEU A 57 -5.46 -8.08 -8.42
N GLU A 58 -4.85 -8.26 -9.61
CA GLU A 58 -5.59 -8.56 -10.84
C GLU A 58 -6.15 -9.99 -10.89
N ASN A 59 -5.51 -10.94 -10.21
CA ASN A 59 -5.93 -12.34 -10.23
C ASN A 59 -5.66 -13.06 -8.89
N PRO A 60 -6.34 -12.67 -7.81
CA PRO A 60 -6.06 -13.18 -6.46
C PRO A 60 -6.23 -14.70 -6.35
N ALA A 61 -7.11 -15.31 -7.16
CA ALA A 61 -7.29 -16.76 -7.20
C ALA A 61 -6.02 -17.53 -7.61
N ARG A 62 -5.15 -16.97 -8.47
CA ARG A 62 -3.84 -17.56 -8.81
C ARG A 62 -2.83 -17.44 -7.69
N TRP A 63 -3.10 -16.55 -6.73
CA TRP A 63 -2.24 -16.22 -5.60
C TRP A 63 -2.87 -16.63 -4.28
N SER A 64 -3.66 -17.71 -4.27
CA SER A 64 -4.34 -18.22 -3.06
C SER A 64 -3.38 -18.61 -1.93
N SER A 65 -2.09 -18.78 -2.23
CA SER A 65 -1.01 -18.99 -1.25
C SER A 65 -0.55 -17.71 -0.56
N THR A 66 -0.93 -16.53 -1.08
CA THR A 66 -0.59 -15.23 -0.50
C THR A 66 -1.53 -14.97 0.69
N PRO A 67 -1.00 -14.81 1.91
CA PRO A 67 -1.80 -14.59 3.10
C PRO A 67 -2.64 -13.33 2.98
N CYS A 68 -3.84 -13.39 3.56
CA CYS A 68 -4.74 -12.24 3.71
C CYS A 68 -5.02 -11.49 2.39
N CYS A 69 -4.94 -12.15 1.23
CA CYS A 69 -5.23 -11.52 -0.06
C CYS A 69 -6.74 -11.34 -0.23
N TYR A 70 -7.16 -10.17 -0.70
CA TYR A 70 -8.57 -9.96 -1.03
C TYR A 70 -8.94 -10.82 -2.25
N HIS A 71 -10.10 -11.47 -2.19
CA HIS A 71 -10.48 -12.52 -3.12
C HIS A 71 -11.07 -12.01 -4.45
N GLU A 72 -11.56 -10.76 -4.50
CA GLU A 72 -12.12 -10.20 -5.73
C GLU A 72 -11.01 -9.50 -6.54
N PRO A 73 -10.97 -9.67 -7.88
CA PRO A 73 -10.05 -8.95 -8.73
C PRO A 73 -10.20 -7.43 -8.64
N ILE A 74 -9.07 -6.74 -8.64
CA ILE A 74 -8.97 -5.27 -8.70
C ILE A 74 -8.36 -4.90 -10.05
N ARG A 75 -8.98 -3.97 -10.77
CA ARG A 75 -8.42 -3.47 -12.03
C ARG A 75 -7.23 -2.57 -11.71
N ILE A 76 -6.07 -2.83 -12.30
CA ILE A 76 -4.89 -1.98 -12.14
C ILE A 76 -4.76 -1.05 -13.35
N ASP A 77 -4.85 0.24 -13.08
CA ASP A 77 -4.85 1.29 -14.10
C ASP A 77 -3.42 1.82 -14.37
N ARG A 78 -2.53 1.74 -13.37
CA ARG A 78 -1.11 2.09 -13.52
C ARG A 78 -0.21 1.17 -12.73
N ARG A 79 0.93 0.82 -13.33
CA ARG A 79 1.99 0.04 -12.70
C ARG A 79 3.26 0.89 -12.58
N PHE A 80 3.89 0.85 -11.41
CA PHE A 80 5.14 1.54 -11.12
C PHE A 80 6.30 0.56 -11.08
N SER A 81 7.39 0.90 -11.77
CA SER A 81 8.70 0.30 -11.54
C SER A 81 9.28 0.76 -10.19
N ASP A 82 10.23 -0.02 -9.64
CA ASP A 82 10.95 0.42 -8.43
C ASP A 82 11.68 1.74 -8.68
N LYS A 83 11.55 2.69 -7.75
CA LYS A 83 12.10 4.06 -7.79
C LYS A 83 11.48 4.96 -8.85
N GLU A 84 10.38 4.54 -9.49
CA GLU A 84 9.67 5.38 -10.47
C GLU A 84 9.15 6.65 -9.79
N GLU A 85 9.28 7.77 -10.50
CA GLU A 85 8.73 9.06 -10.11
C GLU A 85 7.46 9.36 -10.90
N PHE A 86 6.50 10.00 -10.24
CA PHE A 86 5.32 10.53 -10.92
C PHE A 86 4.90 11.88 -10.34
N SER A 87 4.25 12.67 -11.17
CA SER A 87 3.61 13.91 -10.74
C SER A 87 2.11 13.71 -10.63
N TRP A 88 1.53 14.28 -9.58
CA TRP A 88 0.10 14.45 -9.41
C TRP A 88 -0.11 15.85 -8.86
N GLU A 89 -0.82 16.68 -9.65
CA GLU A 89 -0.95 18.12 -9.44
C GLU A 89 0.43 18.79 -9.22
N GLU A 90 0.60 19.54 -8.13
CA GLU A 90 1.86 20.22 -7.78
C GLU A 90 2.91 19.30 -7.15
N TYR A 91 2.55 18.07 -6.80
CA TYR A 91 3.41 17.17 -6.04
C TYR A 91 4.17 16.19 -6.94
N LYS A 92 5.43 15.96 -6.57
CA LYS A 92 6.28 14.94 -7.17
C LYS A 92 6.51 13.81 -6.18
N PHE A 93 6.00 12.64 -6.51
CA PHE A 93 6.12 11.43 -5.73
C PHE A 93 7.21 10.52 -6.30
N ARG A 94 7.75 9.66 -5.43
CA ARG A 94 8.56 8.52 -5.85
C ARG A 94 8.08 7.26 -5.12
N VAL A 95 7.93 6.17 -5.88
CA VAL A 95 7.47 4.88 -5.37
C VAL A 95 8.66 3.94 -5.24
N TYR A 96 8.77 3.25 -4.11
CA TYR A 96 9.78 2.23 -3.87
C TYR A 96 9.12 0.88 -3.66
N HIS A 97 9.70 -0.17 -4.25
CA HIS A 97 9.41 -1.54 -3.84
C HIS A 97 10.19 -1.85 -2.57
N VAL A 98 9.50 -1.93 -1.45
CA VAL A 98 10.10 -2.14 -0.13
C VAL A 98 9.43 -3.34 0.52
N PRO A 99 9.89 -4.58 0.25
CA PRO A 99 9.45 -5.74 1.00
C PRO A 99 9.62 -5.52 2.51
N GLY A 100 8.62 -5.91 3.29
CA GLY A 100 8.59 -5.67 4.73
C GLY A 100 7.50 -6.47 5.39
N GLN A 101 6.28 -5.95 5.53
CA GLN A 101 5.13 -6.69 6.05
C GLN A 101 4.73 -7.82 5.09
N THR A 102 4.96 -7.61 3.80
CA THR A 102 4.81 -8.61 2.73
C THR A 102 5.92 -8.44 1.69
N GLU A 103 6.12 -9.44 0.82
CA GLU A 103 7.00 -9.31 -0.35
C GLU A 103 6.48 -8.24 -1.33
N PHE A 104 5.16 -8.01 -1.34
CA PHE A 104 4.43 -7.12 -2.25
C PHE A 104 4.04 -5.84 -1.54
N HIS A 105 5.03 -5.08 -1.10
CA HIS A 105 4.85 -3.86 -0.33
C HIS A 105 5.55 -2.68 -1.00
N SER A 106 4.88 -1.53 -1.04
CA SER A 106 5.39 -0.28 -1.58
C SER A 106 5.46 0.81 -0.51
N VAL A 107 6.43 1.71 -0.66
CA VAL A 107 6.52 2.95 0.12
C VAL A 107 6.53 4.11 -0.87
N ILE A 108 5.72 5.13 -0.58
CA ILE A 108 5.64 6.33 -1.43
C ILE A 108 6.23 7.49 -0.66
N VAL A 109 7.12 8.25 -1.29
CA VAL A 109 7.71 9.44 -0.67
C VAL A 109 7.41 10.68 -1.49
N THR A 110 7.31 11.81 -0.80
CA THR A 110 7.13 13.14 -1.42
C THR A 110 7.69 14.23 -0.51
N THR A 111 7.61 15.48 -0.94
CA THR A 111 7.84 16.65 -0.09
C THR A 111 6.62 17.55 -0.14
N ILE A 112 6.08 17.88 1.03
CA ILE A 112 4.94 18.79 1.21
C ILE A 112 5.41 19.87 2.19
N ASP A 113 5.27 21.14 1.83
CA ASP A 113 5.68 22.28 2.67
C ASP A 113 7.11 22.17 3.22
N ASN A 114 8.07 21.84 2.35
CA ASN A 114 9.48 21.58 2.69
C ASN A 114 9.71 20.40 3.66
N THR A 115 8.69 19.62 3.97
CA THR A 115 8.77 18.44 4.83
C THR A 115 8.79 17.17 3.99
N LYS A 116 9.80 16.32 4.21
CA LYS A 116 9.87 15.00 3.57
C LYS A 116 8.89 14.06 4.27
N ILE A 117 7.99 13.46 3.49
CA ILE A 117 6.97 12.55 3.98
C ILE A 117 7.16 11.19 3.32
N ALA A 118 6.98 10.14 4.12
CA ALA A 118 6.92 8.75 3.65
C ALA A 118 5.58 8.13 4.08
N PHE A 119 4.83 7.62 3.10
CA PHE A 119 3.66 6.78 3.33
C PHE A 119 4.14 5.34 3.38
N THR A 120 4.31 4.81 4.60
CA THR A 120 4.99 3.54 4.84
C THR A 120 4.05 2.35 4.97
N GLY A 121 2.75 2.58 5.15
CA GLY A 121 1.84 1.52 5.57
C GLY A 121 2.39 0.78 6.80
N ASP A 122 2.30 -0.55 6.78
CA ASP A 122 2.75 -1.41 7.87
C ASP A 122 4.24 -1.80 7.75
N ASN A 123 5.03 -1.05 6.97
CA ASN A 123 6.43 -1.37 6.78
C ASN A 123 7.30 -0.94 7.97
N ILE A 124 6.97 0.18 8.60
CA ILE A 124 7.75 0.78 9.70
C ILE A 124 6.84 0.93 10.91
N PHE A 125 7.28 0.39 12.05
CA PHE A 125 6.63 0.54 13.34
C PHE A 125 7.57 1.24 14.33
N GLU A 126 7.01 2.03 15.24
CA GLU A 126 7.75 2.52 16.41
C GLU A 126 7.62 1.50 17.53
N TYR A 127 8.75 1.01 18.03
CA TYR A 127 8.76 0.08 19.16
C TYR A 127 9.51 0.69 20.34
N PRO A 128 8.96 0.67 21.56
CA PRO A 128 9.67 1.13 22.74
C PRO A 128 10.81 0.16 23.06
N VAL A 129 12.04 0.66 22.97
CA VAL A 129 13.24 -0.07 23.35
C VAL A 129 13.66 0.40 24.74
N ALA A 130 13.80 -0.54 25.68
CA ALA A 130 14.31 -0.22 27.00
C ALA A 130 15.77 0.21 26.91
N THR A 131 16.07 1.40 27.41
CA THR A 131 17.42 1.93 27.53
C THR A 131 17.85 1.93 29.00
N TRP A 132 19.13 2.25 29.26
CA TRP A 132 19.70 2.14 30.61
C TRP A 132 18.96 3.05 31.60
N GLY A 133 18.66 2.56 32.81
CA GLY A 133 18.09 3.39 33.88
C GLY A 133 16.60 3.69 33.76
N SER A 134 15.76 2.70 33.38
CA SER A 134 14.29 2.81 33.26
C SER A 134 13.77 3.75 32.16
N HIS A 135 14.65 4.20 31.27
CA HIS A 135 14.30 4.99 30.11
C HIS A 135 13.80 4.08 28.97
N THR A 136 12.90 4.60 28.14
CA THR A 136 12.45 3.95 26.90
C THR A 136 12.61 4.95 25.77
N GLU A 137 13.21 4.52 24.66
CA GLU A 137 13.31 5.29 23.42
C GLU A 137 12.44 4.62 22.35
N ALA A 138 11.84 5.41 21.46
CA ALA A 138 11.09 4.90 20.32
C ALA A 138 12.05 4.77 19.13
N ASP A 139 12.40 3.53 18.79
CA ASP A 139 13.21 3.26 17.60
C ASP A 139 12.30 2.80 16.45
N PRO A 140 12.49 3.33 15.23
CA PRO A 140 11.79 2.83 14.07
C PRO A 140 12.33 1.46 13.68
N ILE A 141 11.44 0.47 13.62
CA ILE A 141 11.73 -0.89 13.19
C ILE A 141 11.04 -1.14 11.86
N GLN A 142 11.81 -1.56 10.87
CA GLN A 142 11.26 -2.06 9.62
C GLN A 142 10.86 -3.53 9.77
N THR A 143 9.67 -3.88 9.29
CA THR A 143 9.24 -5.28 9.15
C THR A 143 10.15 -6.02 8.18
N GLN A 144 10.42 -7.31 8.45
CA GLN A 144 11.38 -8.12 7.70
C GLN A 144 10.78 -9.42 7.15
N VAL A 145 9.49 -9.41 6.80
CA VAL A 145 8.81 -10.52 6.13
C VAL A 145 9.08 -10.46 4.62
N PHE A 146 10.20 -11.07 4.23
CA PHE A 146 10.67 -11.00 2.84
C PHE A 146 10.01 -12.01 1.89
N ARG A 147 9.35 -13.06 2.41
CA ARG A 147 8.68 -14.10 1.60
C ARG A 147 7.50 -14.70 2.36
N ASN A 148 6.31 -14.19 2.08
CA ASN A 148 5.08 -14.67 2.71
C ASN A 148 4.13 -15.38 1.73
N SER A 149 4.47 -15.53 0.45
CA SER A 149 3.66 -16.30 -0.51
C SER A 149 4.42 -17.51 -1.07
N PHE A 150 3.68 -18.58 -1.36
CA PHE A 150 4.21 -19.83 -1.89
C PHE A 150 3.73 -20.09 -3.33
N GLN A 151 4.24 -19.32 -4.29
CA GLN A 151 4.09 -19.69 -5.70
C GLN A 151 5.21 -20.62 -6.12
N LEU A 152 4.89 -21.63 -6.94
CA LEU A 152 5.89 -22.56 -7.43
C LEU A 152 7.04 -21.83 -8.12
N SER A 153 6.84 -20.71 -8.82
CA SER A 153 7.94 -19.99 -9.47
C SER A 153 8.88 -19.23 -8.52
N MET A 154 8.45 -18.96 -7.28
CA MET A 154 9.21 -18.13 -6.33
C MET A 154 10.48 -18.81 -5.81
N HIS A 155 10.62 -20.15 -5.91
CA HIS A 155 11.87 -20.84 -5.57
C HIS A 155 13.07 -20.44 -6.46
N LYS A 156 12.82 -19.82 -7.62
CA LYS A 156 13.87 -19.46 -8.60
C LYS A 156 14.51 -18.10 -8.37
N LYS A 157 14.00 -17.29 -7.44
CA LYS A 157 14.51 -15.94 -7.14
C LYS A 157 15.52 -15.94 -5.99
N CYS A 158 16.33 -17.00 -5.89
CA CYS A 158 17.38 -17.17 -4.87
C CYS A 158 18.75 -16.85 -5.48
#